data_AF-A0A368ZVE2-F1
#
_entry.id   AF-A0A368ZVE2-F1
#
_cell.length_a   1.000
_cell.length_b   1.000
_cell.length_c   1.000
_cell.angle_alpha   90.00
_cell.angle_beta   90.00
_cell.angle_gamma   90.00
#
_symmetry.space_group_name_H-M   'P 1'
#
loop_
_entity.id
_entity.type
_entity.pdbx_description
1 polymer ?
#
loop_
_entity_poly.entity_id
_entity_poly.type
_entity_poly.pdbx_seq_one_letter_code
_entity_poly.pdbx_strand_id
1 'polypeptide(L)'
;MQYSILITGCSTGIGLEAARMLQERDFIVVASCRKQDDVYALQAQGIKHVVQLDLADSASIEKGLQETLAITNGQLFALFNNGAYGQPGAVEDLPVKALRAQFECNFFGTHELTTKVLKIMLAQGYGRIVNNSSVLGLVAAPFRGAYNASKFALEGLTDTLRLELSDTPIKVSLIEPGPIESRFRANALLALQDNIDMENSRHQKGYAEAIARLSKEGVTSSQTLPASAVVEKLIHALESTRPKARYYVTLPTYGAVIMRRLLPTCLLDWVMRRQGA
;
A
#
# COMPACT_ATOMS: atom_id res chain seq x y z
N MET A 1 -13.89 16.34 -19.40
CA MET A 1 -12.55 15.74 -19.55
C MET A 1 -12.52 14.53 -18.63
N GLN A 2 -12.20 13.35 -19.14
CA GLN A 2 -12.21 12.12 -18.35
C GLN A 2 -10.84 11.97 -17.65
N TYR A 3 -10.82 11.81 -16.34
CA TYR A 3 -9.55 11.64 -15.60
C TYR A 3 -9.06 10.19 -15.66
N SER A 4 -7.75 10.01 -15.86
CA SER A 4 -7.11 8.68 -15.85
C SER A 4 -6.38 8.40 -14.55
N ILE A 5 -6.36 7.13 -14.12
CA ILE A 5 -5.65 6.70 -12.93
C ILE A 5 -4.98 5.35 -13.14
N LEU A 6 -3.70 5.24 -12.75
CA LEU A 6 -3.00 3.97 -12.58
C LEU A 6 -3.10 3.53 -11.13
N ILE A 7 -3.56 2.30 -10.89
CA ILE A 7 -3.67 1.72 -9.55
C ILE A 7 -2.79 0.48 -9.47
N THR A 8 -1.90 0.42 -8.48
CA THR A 8 -1.05 -0.77 -8.24
C THR A 8 -1.69 -1.78 -7.29
N GLY A 9 -1.52 -3.07 -7.56
CA GLY A 9 -2.00 -4.15 -6.69
C GLY A 9 -3.52 -4.32 -6.68
N CYS A 10 -4.13 -4.45 -7.85
CA CYS A 10 -5.58 -4.56 -8.03
C CYS A 10 -6.14 -5.97 -7.98
N SER A 11 -5.33 -7.02 -7.80
CA SER A 11 -5.83 -8.40 -7.85
C SER A 11 -6.87 -8.70 -6.76
N THR A 12 -6.77 -8.04 -5.60
CA THR A 12 -7.72 -8.16 -4.48
C THR A 12 -7.76 -6.89 -3.63
N GLY A 13 -8.68 -6.85 -2.65
CA GLY A 13 -8.69 -5.86 -1.57
C GLY A 13 -8.87 -4.42 -2.05
N ILE A 14 -8.11 -3.50 -1.46
CA ILE A 14 -8.23 -2.05 -1.70
C ILE A 14 -8.07 -1.68 -3.17
N GLY A 15 -7.09 -2.27 -3.87
CA GLY A 15 -6.83 -1.94 -5.27
C GLY A 15 -7.96 -2.38 -6.21
N LEU A 16 -8.56 -3.55 -5.95
CA LEU A 16 -9.72 -4.04 -6.70
C LEU A 16 -10.94 -3.16 -6.48
N GLU A 17 -11.23 -2.84 -5.22
CA GLU A 17 -12.36 -2.00 -4.85
C GLU A 17 -12.22 -0.59 -5.42
N ALA A 18 -11.01 -0.01 -5.35
CA ALA A 18 -10.70 1.27 -5.96
C ALA A 18 -10.94 1.24 -7.48
N ALA A 19 -10.50 0.17 -8.16
CA ALA A 19 -10.68 0.05 -9.60
C ALA A 19 -12.17 0.01 -10.00
N ARG A 20 -13.00 -0.73 -9.25
CA ARG A 20 -14.45 -0.81 -9.48
C ARG A 20 -15.14 0.53 -9.26
N MET A 21 -14.97 1.11 -8.06
CA MET A 21 -15.65 2.35 -7.68
C MET A 21 -15.22 3.55 -8.54
N LEU A 22 -13.97 3.61 -8.98
CA LEU A 22 -13.51 4.69 -9.85
C LEU A 22 -13.96 4.51 -11.30
N GLN A 23 -14.09 3.26 -11.78
CA GLN A 23 -14.67 3.00 -13.11
C GLN A 23 -16.14 3.41 -13.15
N GLU A 24 -16.90 3.21 -12.07
CA GLU A 24 -18.28 3.70 -11.92
C GLU A 24 -18.38 5.24 -11.85
N ARG A 25 -17.27 5.91 -11.54
CA ARG A 25 -17.15 7.38 -11.50
C ARG A 25 -16.56 7.96 -12.77
N ASP A 26 -16.67 7.23 -13.87
CA ASP A 26 -16.16 7.62 -15.17
C ASP A 26 -14.64 7.92 -15.20
N PHE A 27 -13.83 7.38 -14.29
CA PHE A 27 -12.37 7.42 -14.48
C PHE A 27 -11.94 6.43 -15.57
N ILE A 28 -10.92 6.79 -16.35
CA ILE A 28 -10.14 5.82 -17.13
C ILE A 28 -9.22 5.10 -16.15
N VAL A 29 -9.71 4.03 -15.56
CA VAL A 29 -8.97 3.22 -14.60
C VAL A 29 -8.08 2.23 -15.34
N VAL A 30 -6.77 2.33 -15.13
CA VAL A 30 -5.80 1.30 -15.48
C VAL A 30 -5.43 0.55 -14.19
N ALA A 31 -6.05 -0.60 -13.99
CA ALA A 31 -5.73 -1.48 -12.87
C ALA A 31 -4.45 -2.26 -13.20
N SER A 32 -3.60 -2.53 -12.21
CA SER A 32 -2.41 -3.36 -12.44
C SER A 32 -2.28 -4.50 -11.46
N CYS A 33 -1.78 -5.61 -11.98
CA CYS A 33 -1.56 -6.85 -11.24
C CYS A 33 -0.15 -7.36 -11.48
N ARG A 34 0.42 -8.00 -10.44
CA ARG A 34 1.73 -8.62 -10.54
C ARG A 34 1.74 -9.80 -11.52
N LYS A 35 0.75 -10.70 -11.40
CA LYS A 35 0.68 -11.94 -12.19
C LYS A 35 -0.21 -11.76 -13.40
N GLN A 36 0.18 -12.34 -14.53
CA GLN A 36 -0.61 -12.31 -15.76
C GLN A 36 -1.99 -12.98 -15.59
N ASP A 37 -2.08 -14.05 -14.79
CA ASP A 37 -3.35 -14.73 -14.53
C ASP A 37 -4.36 -13.80 -13.81
N ASP A 38 -3.87 -12.96 -12.89
CA ASP A 38 -4.70 -11.97 -12.20
C ASP A 38 -5.19 -10.88 -13.18
N VAL A 39 -4.40 -10.55 -14.21
CA VAL A 39 -4.82 -9.62 -15.28
C VAL A 39 -6.04 -10.16 -16.01
N TYR A 40 -5.97 -11.41 -16.47
CA TYR A 40 -7.10 -12.05 -17.17
C TYR A 40 -8.32 -12.18 -16.25
N ALA A 41 -8.11 -12.54 -14.98
CA ALA A 41 -9.18 -12.69 -14.01
C ALA A 41 -9.91 -11.36 -13.73
N LEU A 42 -9.20 -10.22 -13.69
CA LEU A 42 -9.82 -8.91 -13.51
C LEU A 42 -10.56 -8.42 -14.76
N GLN A 43 -10.01 -8.68 -15.95
CA GLN A 43 -10.69 -8.37 -17.20
C GLN A 43 -12.01 -9.13 -17.31
N ALA A 44 -12.02 -10.42 -16.95
CA ALA A 44 -13.24 -11.23 -16.90
C ALA A 44 -14.27 -10.73 -15.87
N GLN A 45 -13.85 -9.99 -14.85
CA GLN A 45 -14.73 -9.35 -13.86
C GLN A 45 -15.24 -7.96 -14.30
N GLY A 46 -14.91 -7.52 -15.52
CA GLY A 46 -15.42 -6.27 -16.09
C GLY A 46 -14.56 -5.03 -15.81
N ILE A 47 -13.33 -5.18 -15.33
CA ILE A 47 -12.36 -4.07 -15.30
C ILE A 47 -11.83 -3.87 -16.72
N LYS A 48 -12.11 -2.70 -17.31
CA LYS A 48 -11.88 -2.43 -18.74
C LYS A 48 -10.40 -2.47 -19.14
N HIS A 49 -9.53 -1.91 -18.31
CA HIS A 49 -8.11 -1.80 -18.59
C HIS A 49 -7.31 -2.39 -17.44
N VAL A 50 -6.57 -3.45 -17.74
CA VAL A 50 -5.72 -4.15 -16.77
C VAL A 50 -4.37 -4.42 -17.42
N VAL A 51 -3.30 -4.04 -16.75
CA VAL A 51 -1.91 -4.25 -17.20
C VAL A 51 -1.14 -5.12 -16.22
N GLN A 52 -0.13 -5.84 -16.71
CA GLN A 52 0.82 -6.54 -15.84
C GLN A 52 1.87 -5.54 -15.36
N LEU A 53 2.04 -5.43 -14.04
CA LEU A 53 3.02 -4.56 -13.41
C LEU A 53 3.44 -5.18 -12.07
N ASP A 54 4.65 -5.73 -12.02
CA ASP A 54 5.31 -6.16 -10.80
C ASP A 54 6.23 -5.05 -10.30
N LEU A 55 5.94 -4.52 -9.11
CA LEU A 55 6.79 -3.50 -8.48
C LEU A 55 8.18 -4.04 -8.10
N ALA A 56 8.38 -5.35 -8.02
CA ALA A 56 9.71 -5.92 -7.75
C ALA A 56 10.57 -6.12 -9.02
N ASP A 57 10.09 -5.71 -10.20
CA ASP A 57 10.79 -5.88 -11.48
C ASP A 57 10.72 -4.59 -12.31
N SER A 58 11.84 -3.89 -12.45
CA SER A 58 11.94 -2.64 -13.21
C SER A 58 11.52 -2.78 -14.69
N ALA A 59 11.77 -3.93 -15.32
CA ALA A 59 11.35 -4.15 -16.71
C ALA A 59 9.82 -4.29 -16.79
N SER A 60 9.20 -4.93 -15.80
CA SER A 60 7.74 -5.01 -15.66
C SER A 60 7.12 -3.64 -15.36
N ILE A 61 7.74 -2.82 -14.51
CA ILE A 61 7.31 -1.43 -14.26
C ILE A 61 7.31 -0.62 -15.55
N GLU A 62 8.41 -0.67 -16.31
CA GLU A 62 8.53 0.07 -17.57
C GLU A 62 7.46 -0.35 -18.57
N LYS A 63 7.31 -1.66 -18.79
CA LYS A 63 6.32 -2.20 -19.72
C LYS A 63 4.88 -1.85 -19.30
N GLY A 64 4.54 -2.06 -18.03
CA GLY A 64 3.19 -1.77 -17.51
C GLY A 64 2.85 -0.28 -17.58
N LEU A 65 3.84 0.61 -17.35
CA LEU A 65 3.65 2.05 -17.52
C LEU A 65 3.47 2.44 -19.00
N GLN A 66 4.24 1.86 -19.93
CA GLN A 66 4.07 2.11 -21.36
C GLN A 66 2.67 1.69 -21.85
N GLU A 67 2.19 0.51 -21.45
CA GLU A 67 0.83 0.05 -21.74
C GLU A 67 -0.23 0.99 -21.13
N THR A 68 -0.02 1.44 -19.90
CA THR A 68 -0.88 2.44 -19.24
C THR A 68 -0.98 3.71 -20.07
N LEU A 69 0.15 4.25 -20.53
CA LEU A 69 0.17 5.49 -21.30
C LEU A 69 -0.44 5.34 -22.69
N ALA A 70 -0.32 4.16 -23.31
CA ALA A 70 -1.04 3.87 -24.55
C ALA A 70 -2.56 3.94 -24.36
N ILE A 71 -3.07 3.44 -23.22
CA ILE A 71 -4.49 3.47 -22.88
C ILE A 71 -4.97 4.89 -22.56
N THR A 72 -4.12 5.71 -21.93
CA THR A 72 -4.48 7.05 -21.45
C THR A 72 -4.03 8.17 -22.36
N ASN A 73 -3.64 7.86 -23.61
CA ASN A 73 -3.16 8.81 -24.62
C ASN A 73 -1.99 9.69 -24.15
N GLY A 74 -1.03 9.07 -23.44
CA GLY A 74 0.21 9.71 -22.99
C GLY A 74 0.07 10.61 -21.76
N GLN A 75 -1.13 10.79 -21.22
CA GLN A 75 -1.39 11.62 -20.04
C GLN A 75 -1.89 10.77 -18.87
N LEU A 76 -1.49 11.12 -17.65
CA LEU A 76 -1.92 10.39 -16.45
C LEU A 76 -2.28 11.36 -15.33
N PHE A 77 -3.56 11.46 -15.01
CA PHE A 77 -4.02 12.38 -13.96
C PHE A 77 -3.60 11.91 -12.57
N ALA A 78 -3.71 10.61 -12.28
CA ALA A 78 -3.45 10.07 -10.97
C ALA A 78 -2.63 8.77 -10.96
N LEU A 79 -1.85 8.60 -9.89
CA LEU A 79 -1.20 7.36 -9.49
C LEU A 79 -1.62 7.02 -8.07
N PHE A 80 -2.19 5.83 -7.88
CA PHE A 80 -2.44 5.27 -6.56
C PHE A 80 -1.50 4.08 -6.31
N ASN A 81 -0.43 4.35 -5.55
CA ASN A 81 0.51 3.34 -5.11
C ASN A 81 -0.09 2.54 -3.95
N ASN A 82 -0.76 1.45 -4.29
CA ASN A 82 -1.44 0.56 -3.34
C ASN A 82 -0.77 -0.81 -3.20
N GLY A 83 -0.09 -1.28 -4.24
CA GLY A 83 0.60 -2.57 -4.24
C GLY A 83 1.57 -2.71 -3.08
N ALA A 84 1.46 -3.81 -2.34
CA ALA A 84 2.31 -4.08 -1.20
C ALA A 84 2.51 -5.58 -0.98
N TYR A 85 3.72 -5.93 -0.55
CA TYR A 85 4.08 -7.20 0.03
C TYR A 85 4.15 -7.08 1.57
N GLY A 86 3.97 -8.19 2.27
CA GLY A 86 4.05 -8.24 3.72
C GLY A 86 4.83 -9.46 4.18
N GLN A 87 5.98 -9.24 4.79
CA GLN A 87 6.80 -10.25 5.46
C GLN A 87 6.63 -10.13 6.99
N PRO A 88 5.90 -11.05 7.64
CA PRO A 88 5.94 -11.21 9.08
C PRO A 88 7.24 -11.89 9.53
N GLY A 89 7.65 -11.63 10.76
CA GLY A 89 8.84 -12.25 11.35
C GLY A 89 9.37 -11.41 12.51
N ALA A 90 9.87 -12.07 13.55
CA ALA A 90 10.69 -11.39 14.54
C ALA A 90 11.96 -10.86 13.85
N VAL A 91 12.44 -9.69 14.26
CA VAL A 91 13.52 -9.00 13.53
C VAL A 91 14.79 -9.83 13.46
N GLU A 92 15.11 -10.55 14.52
CA GLU A 92 16.29 -11.44 14.60
C GLU A 92 16.18 -12.69 13.73
N ASP A 93 14.96 -13.12 13.37
CA ASP A 93 14.73 -14.31 12.54
C ASP A 93 14.56 -13.95 11.04
N LEU A 94 14.50 -12.66 10.70
CA LEU A 94 14.32 -12.22 9.32
C LEU A 94 15.59 -12.41 8.51
N PRO A 95 15.60 -13.26 7.46
CA PRO A 95 16.73 -13.30 6.56
C PRO A 95 16.75 -12.02 5.71
N VAL A 96 17.96 -11.51 5.42
CA VAL A 96 18.14 -10.28 4.63
C VAL A 96 17.44 -10.35 3.27
N LYS A 97 17.36 -11.54 2.65
CA LYS A 97 16.62 -11.74 1.39
C LYS A 97 15.14 -11.36 1.51
N ALA A 98 14.50 -11.67 2.63
CA ALA A 98 13.08 -11.36 2.87
C ALA A 98 12.89 -9.86 3.16
N LEU A 99 13.84 -9.24 3.86
CA LEU A 99 13.90 -7.78 4.01
C LEU A 99 14.06 -7.07 2.66
N ARG A 100 14.94 -7.56 1.78
CA ARG A 100 15.08 -7.02 0.42
C ARG A 100 13.77 -7.15 -0.35
N ALA A 101 13.18 -8.35 -0.43
CA ALA A 101 11.89 -8.55 -1.11
C ALA A 101 10.78 -7.60 -0.59
N GLN A 102 10.76 -7.33 0.71
CA GLN A 102 9.87 -6.35 1.32
C GLN A 102 10.09 -4.92 0.83
N PHE A 103 11.34 -4.50 0.69
CA PHE A 103 11.70 -3.16 0.21
C PHE A 103 11.58 -3.02 -1.31
N GLU A 104 11.90 -4.06 -2.09
CA GLU A 104 11.78 -4.05 -3.55
C GLU A 104 10.37 -3.63 -3.97
N CYS A 105 9.35 -4.30 -3.45
CA CYS A 105 7.96 -3.98 -3.79
C CYS A 105 7.48 -2.67 -3.14
N ASN A 106 7.61 -2.56 -1.81
CA ASN A 106 6.90 -1.51 -1.06
C ASN A 106 7.58 -0.13 -1.12
N PHE A 107 8.86 -0.08 -1.51
CA PHE A 107 9.64 1.15 -1.48
C PHE A 107 10.36 1.41 -2.79
N PHE A 108 11.28 0.55 -3.24
CA PHE A 108 12.10 0.82 -4.42
C PHE A 108 11.28 0.86 -5.71
N GLY A 109 10.48 -0.17 -5.99
CA GLY A 109 9.59 -0.18 -7.15
C GLY A 109 8.51 0.88 -7.09
N THR A 110 7.94 1.11 -5.90
CA THR A 110 6.99 2.20 -5.68
C THR A 110 7.60 3.56 -6.02
N HIS A 111 8.85 3.81 -5.59
CA HIS A 111 9.60 5.02 -5.92
C HIS A 111 9.92 5.10 -7.41
N GLU A 112 10.39 4.02 -8.03
CA GLU A 112 10.69 3.96 -9.46
C GLU A 112 9.45 4.34 -10.30
N LEU A 113 8.31 3.69 -10.06
CA LEU A 113 7.07 4.01 -10.76
C LEU A 113 6.64 5.46 -10.51
N THR A 114 6.72 5.92 -9.26
CA THR A 114 6.34 7.28 -8.88
C THR A 114 7.17 8.32 -9.63
N THR A 115 8.49 8.16 -9.69
CA THR A 115 9.37 9.12 -10.37
C THR A 115 9.17 9.12 -11.89
N LYS A 116 8.91 7.96 -12.50
CA LYS A 116 8.55 7.87 -13.94
C LYS A 116 7.24 8.60 -14.22
N VAL A 117 6.20 8.34 -13.43
CA VAL A 117 4.90 9.03 -13.56
C VAL A 117 5.01 10.53 -13.26
N LEU A 118 5.81 10.92 -12.28
CA LEU A 118 6.01 12.31 -11.91
C LEU A 118 6.56 13.14 -13.07
N LYS A 119 7.49 12.61 -13.87
CA LYS A 119 7.99 13.29 -15.08
C LYS A 119 6.86 13.63 -16.05
N ILE A 120 5.88 12.73 -16.20
CA ILE A 120 4.71 12.91 -17.05
C ILE A 120 3.79 13.98 -16.48
N MET A 121 3.51 13.91 -15.17
CA MET A 121 2.68 14.89 -14.46
C MET A 121 3.28 16.31 -14.48
N LEU A 122 4.60 16.42 -14.38
CA LEU A 122 5.31 17.70 -14.49
C LEU A 122 5.21 18.26 -15.92
N ALA A 123 5.40 17.42 -16.94
CA ALA A 123 5.29 17.83 -18.34
C ALA A 123 3.87 18.28 -18.73
N GLN A 124 2.83 17.60 -18.22
CA GLN A 124 1.43 17.97 -18.49
C GLN A 124 0.90 19.09 -17.57
N GLY A 125 1.63 19.45 -16.50
CA GLY A 125 1.28 20.54 -15.59
C GLY A 125 0.14 20.24 -14.61
N TYR A 126 -0.16 18.97 -14.33
CA TYR A 126 -1.14 18.58 -13.30
C TYR A 126 -0.92 17.12 -12.88
N GLY A 127 -1.34 16.78 -11.65
CA GLY A 127 -1.27 15.40 -11.19
C GLY A 127 -1.73 15.18 -9.75
N ARG A 128 -2.01 13.90 -9.43
CA ARG A 128 -2.31 13.40 -8.09
C ARG A 128 -1.49 12.13 -7.82
N ILE A 129 -0.64 12.17 -6.81
CA ILE A 129 0.08 10.99 -6.32
C ILE A 129 -0.47 10.63 -4.95
N VAL A 130 -1.01 9.42 -4.83
CA VAL A 130 -1.57 8.92 -3.57
C VAL A 130 -0.82 7.65 -3.17
N ASN A 131 -0.21 7.66 -1.99
CA ASN A 131 0.52 6.51 -1.46
C ASN A 131 -0.32 5.83 -0.37
N ASN A 132 -0.58 4.54 -0.53
CA ASN A 132 -1.25 3.73 0.50
C ASN A 132 -0.21 3.23 1.52
N SER A 133 -0.15 3.90 2.65
CA SER A 133 0.74 3.55 3.76
C SER A 133 0.03 2.61 4.73
N SER A 134 0.20 2.83 6.03
CA SER A 134 -0.39 2.04 7.10
C SER A 134 -0.26 2.78 8.43
N VAL A 135 -1.06 2.40 9.43
CA VAL A 135 -0.76 2.68 10.84
C VAL A 135 0.65 2.22 11.23
N LEU A 136 1.19 1.20 10.55
CA LEU A 136 2.57 0.72 10.73
C LEU A 136 3.62 1.59 10.01
N GLY A 137 3.24 2.66 9.32
CA GLY A 137 4.13 3.77 8.98
C GLY A 137 4.30 4.77 10.13
N LEU A 138 3.46 4.65 11.17
CA LEU A 138 3.43 5.58 12.30
C LEU A 138 3.98 4.98 13.59
N VAL A 139 3.64 3.72 13.87
CA VAL A 139 4.00 3.02 15.11
C VAL A 139 4.52 1.61 14.79
N ALA A 140 5.41 1.10 15.63
CA ALA A 140 5.99 -0.23 15.47
C ALA A 140 5.17 -1.30 16.21
N ALA A 141 5.08 -2.50 15.62
CA ALA A 141 4.46 -3.66 16.27
C ALA A 141 5.38 -4.90 16.19
N PRO A 142 5.36 -5.80 17.19
CA PRO A 142 6.09 -7.06 17.15
C PRO A 142 5.79 -7.87 15.89
N PHE A 143 6.78 -8.63 15.41
CA PHE A 143 6.66 -9.50 14.23
C PHE A 143 6.33 -8.79 12.90
N ARG A 144 6.38 -7.46 12.85
CA ARG A 144 6.11 -6.64 11.65
C ARG A 144 7.33 -5.87 11.16
N GLY A 145 8.53 -6.18 11.65
CA GLY A 145 9.73 -5.34 11.47
C GLY A 145 10.01 -4.96 10.01
N ALA A 146 10.00 -5.93 9.10
CA ALA A 146 10.20 -5.71 7.67
C ALA A 146 9.16 -4.73 7.09
N TYR A 147 7.88 -5.01 7.32
CA TYR A 147 6.78 -4.20 6.81
C TYR A 147 6.78 -2.79 7.43
N ASN A 148 6.96 -2.68 8.74
CA ASN A 148 7.11 -1.42 9.46
C ASN A 148 8.22 -0.57 8.85
N ALA A 149 9.42 -1.12 8.70
CA ALA A 149 10.55 -0.38 8.13
C ALA A 149 10.22 0.17 6.73
N SER A 150 9.61 -0.65 5.86
CA SER A 150 9.21 -0.21 4.52
C SER A 150 8.16 0.90 4.53
N LYS A 151 7.19 0.84 5.45
CA LYS A 151 6.13 1.86 5.55
C LYS A 151 6.64 3.16 6.17
N PHE A 152 7.50 3.10 7.19
CA PHE A 152 8.18 4.30 7.70
C PHE A 152 9.06 4.97 6.62
N ALA A 153 9.75 4.19 5.79
CA ALA A 153 10.51 4.72 4.67
C ALA A 153 9.60 5.43 3.65
N LEU A 154 8.46 4.81 3.30
CA LEU A 154 7.47 5.41 2.40
C LEU A 154 6.90 6.72 2.94
N GLU A 155 6.63 6.80 4.25
CA GLU A 155 6.17 8.01 4.94
C GLU A 155 7.15 9.17 4.77
N GLY A 156 8.42 8.95 5.13
CA GLY A 156 9.46 9.98 5.05
C GLY A 156 9.69 10.46 3.61
N LEU A 157 9.72 9.52 2.66
CA LEU A 157 9.89 9.86 1.24
C LEU A 157 8.68 10.64 0.70
N THR A 158 7.47 10.26 1.07
CA THR A 158 6.25 10.93 0.59
C THR A 158 6.13 12.35 1.13
N ASP A 159 6.45 12.55 2.42
CA ASP A 159 6.48 13.89 3.01
C ASP A 159 7.54 14.78 2.36
N THR A 160 8.72 14.23 2.08
CA THR A 160 9.80 14.94 1.38
C THR A 160 9.36 15.36 -0.02
N LEU A 161 8.84 14.41 -0.81
CA LEU A 161 8.34 14.67 -2.17
C LEU A 161 7.25 15.76 -2.20
N ARG A 162 6.35 15.76 -1.20
CA ARG A 162 5.30 16.77 -1.08
C ARG A 162 5.86 18.18 -0.82
N LEU A 163 6.96 18.29 -0.07
CA LEU A 163 7.64 19.57 0.17
C LEU A 163 8.35 20.07 -1.09
N GLU A 164 9.05 19.16 -1.77
CA GLU A 164 9.78 19.44 -3.02
C GLU A 164 8.85 19.89 -4.17
N LEU A 165 7.61 19.41 -4.19
CA LEU A 165 6.61 19.76 -5.21
C LEU A 165 5.72 20.96 -4.85
N SER A 166 6.06 21.71 -3.80
CA SER A 166 5.21 22.79 -3.26
C SER A 166 4.95 23.95 -4.23
N ASP A 167 5.84 24.16 -5.19
CA ASP A 167 5.76 25.16 -6.26
C ASP A 167 5.06 24.62 -7.53
N THR A 168 4.61 23.36 -7.52
CA THR A 168 3.93 22.71 -8.65
C THR A 168 2.43 22.52 -8.42
N PRO A 169 1.64 22.36 -9.50
CA PRO A 169 0.21 22.02 -9.40
C PRO A 169 -0.05 20.57 -8.97
N ILE A 170 0.99 19.73 -8.87
CA ILE A 170 0.89 18.33 -8.48
C ILE A 170 0.60 18.23 -6.97
N LYS A 171 -0.29 17.33 -6.58
CA LYS A 171 -0.62 17.10 -5.17
C LYS A 171 -0.27 15.68 -4.76
N VAL A 172 0.33 15.57 -3.59
CA VAL A 172 0.77 14.30 -3.00
C VAL A 172 0.03 14.06 -1.69
N SER A 173 -0.47 12.85 -1.50
CA SER A 173 -1.26 12.46 -0.33
C SER A 173 -0.88 11.07 0.17
N LEU A 174 -0.98 10.86 1.47
CA LEU A 174 -0.88 9.56 2.13
C LEU A 174 -2.25 9.11 2.62
N ILE A 175 -2.55 7.83 2.43
CA ILE A 175 -3.67 7.16 3.10
C ILE A 175 -3.09 6.16 4.09
N GLU A 176 -3.54 6.21 5.34
CA GLU A 176 -2.99 5.44 6.46
C GLU A 176 -4.07 4.54 7.06
N PRO A 177 -4.31 3.36 6.46
CA PRO A 177 -5.23 2.39 7.01
C PRO A 177 -4.62 1.65 8.21
N GLY A 178 -5.49 1.30 9.17
CA GLY A 178 -5.22 0.23 10.11
C GLY A 178 -5.67 -1.11 9.52
N PRO A 179 -6.30 -2.00 10.31
CA PRO A 179 -6.82 -3.27 9.79
C PRO A 179 -7.89 -3.04 8.72
N ILE A 180 -7.67 -3.58 7.52
CA ILE A 180 -8.61 -3.59 6.41
C ILE A 180 -8.82 -5.02 5.93
N GLU A 181 -10.05 -5.36 5.57
CA GLU A 181 -10.38 -6.65 4.98
C GLU A 181 -9.67 -6.84 3.64
N SER A 182 -8.80 -7.85 3.54
CA SER A 182 -8.07 -8.18 2.31
C SER A 182 -7.39 -9.55 2.42
N ARG A 183 -6.95 -10.08 1.27
CA ARG A 183 -6.10 -11.27 1.21
C ARG A 183 -4.65 -11.03 1.65
N PHE A 184 -4.32 -9.82 2.14
CA PHE A 184 -2.97 -9.48 2.62
C PHE A 184 -2.49 -10.44 3.72
N ARG A 185 -3.39 -10.87 4.63
CA ARG A 185 -3.04 -11.81 5.70
C ARG A 185 -2.67 -13.20 5.20
N ALA A 186 -3.43 -13.72 4.23
CA ALA A 186 -3.16 -15.01 3.62
C ALA A 186 -1.80 -15.01 2.91
N ASN A 187 -1.50 -13.96 2.13
CA ASN A 187 -0.19 -13.83 1.48
C ASN A 187 0.95 -13.67 2.50
N ALA A 188 0.71 -12.95 3.60
CA ALA A 188 1.69 -12.79 4.67
C ALA A 188 1.92 -14.08 5.45
N LEU A 189 0.92 -14.96 5.56
CA LEU A 189 1.08 -16.30 6.14
C LEU A 189 2.04 -17.16 5.31
N LEU A 190 1.87 -17.17 3.99
CA LEU A 190 2.79 -17.87 3.09
C LEU A 190 4.21 -17.32 3.23
N ALA A 191 4.39 -16.00 3.20
CA ALA A 191 5.69 -15.37 3.39
C ALA A 191 6.35 -15.68 4.75
N LEU A 192 5.54 -15.80 5.82
CA LEU A 192 6.02 -16.24 7.13
C LEU A 192 6.54 -17.69 7.06
N GLN A 193 5.78 -18.60 6.47
CA GLN A 193 6.13 -20.01 6.34
C GLN A 193 7.36 -20.24 5.45
N ASP A 194 7.47 -19.48 4.36
CA ASP A 194 8.53 -19.67 3.36
C ASP A 194 9.89 -19.13 3.81
N ASN A 195 9.91 -18.10 4.66
CA ASN A 195 11.12 -17.33 4.94
C ASN A 195 11.63 -17.41 6.38
N ILE A 196 10.83 -17.89 7.33
CA ILE A 196 11.18 -17.88 8.76
C ILE A 196 11.33 -19.31 9.27
N ASP A 197 12.48 -19.60 9.89
CA ASP A 197 12.68 -20.81 10.67
C ASP A 197 12.03 -20.66 12.05
N MET A 198 10.72 -20.93 12.10
CA MET A 198 9.92 -20.80 13.31
C MET A 198 10.23 -21.88 14.35
N GLU A 199 10.76 -23.04 13.93
CA GLU A 199 11.04 -24.18 14.80
C GLU A 199 12.27 -23.92 15.67
N ASN A 200 13.32 -23.32 15.11
CA ASN A 200 14.56 -23.03 15.85
C ASN A 200 14.58 -21.65 16.53
N SER A 201 13.51 -20.86 16.40
CA SER A 201 13.43 -19.54 17.02
C SER A 201 12.99 -19.59 18.50
N ARG A 202 13.53 -18.69 19.33
CA ARG A 202 13.02 -18.47 20.70
C ARG A 202 11.60 -17.88 20.73
N HIS A 203 11.09 -17.43 19.59
CA HIS A 203 9.78 -16.81 19.44
C HIS A 203 8.65 -17.80 19.07
N GLN A 204 8.85 -19.11 19.19
CA GLN A 204 7.86 -20.16 18.89
C GLN A 204 6.42 -19.83 19.32
N LYS A 205 6.21 -19.39 20.58
CA LYS A 205 4.86 -19.01 21.07
C LYS A 205 4.27 -17.83 20.30
N GLY A 206 5.08 -16.80 20.01
CA GLY A 206 4.65 -15.67 19.19
C GLY A 206 4.34 -16.08 17.76
N TYR A 207 5.09 -17.01 17.18
CA TYR A 207 4.77 -17.54 15.86
C TYR A 207 3.47 -18.33 15.82
N ALA A 208 3.18 -19.14 16.86
CA ALA A 208 1.89 -19.82 16.96
C ALA A 208 0.72 -18.82 16.99
N GLU A 209 0.84 -17.73 17.75
CA GLU A 209 -0.15 -16.64 17.78
C GLU A 209 -0.25 -15.92 16.42
N ALA A 210 0.88 -15.63 15.79
CA ALA A 210 0.93 -14.98 14.49
C ALA A 210 0.24 -15.82 13.41
N ILE A 211 0.50 -17.13 13.37
CA ILE A 211 -0.18 -18.09 12.48
C ILE A 211 -1.67 -18.08 12.78
N ALA A 212 -2.08 -18.24 14.04
CA ALA A 212 -3.49 -18.23 14.42
C ALA A 212 -4.20 -16.93 14.00
N ARG A 213 -3.52 -15.79 14.05
CA ARG A 213 -4.07 -14.50 13.58
C ARG A 213 -4.10 -14.39 12.06
N LEU A 214 -3.07 -14.85 11.36
CA LEU A 214 -2.95 -14.73 9.90
C LEU A 214 -3.84 -15.73 9.15
N SER A 215 -4.11 -16.90 9.73
CA SER A 215 -4.99 -17.93 9.16
C SER A 215 -6.48 -17.60 9.31
N LYS A 216 -6.85 -16.57 10.09
CA LYS A 216 -8.27 -16.17 10.21
C LYS A 216 -8.75 -15.51 8.92
N GLU A 217 -9.82 -16.06 8.37
CA GLU A 217 -10.55 -15.47 7.25
C GLU A 217 -11.54 -14.39 7.74
N GLY A 218 -11.80 -13.39 6.89
CA GLY A 218 -12.78 -12.33 7.15
C GLY A 218 -12.39 -11.30 8.22
N VAL A 219 -13.43 -10.73 8.85
CA VAL A 219 -13.33 -9.67 9.86
C VAL A 219 -12.77 -10.23 11.16
N THR A 220 -11.53 -9.87 11.49
CA THR A 220 -10.84 -10.38 12.69
C THR A 220 -11.02 -9.50 13.93
N SER A 221 -11.52 -8.28 13.75
CA SER A 221 -11.82 -7.37 14.85
C SER A 221 -12.92 -6.39 14.43
N SER A 222 -13.68 -5.88 15.40
CA SER A 222 -14.66 -4.80 15.20
C SER A 222 -14.06 -3.50 14.65
N GLN A 223 -12.74 -3.41 14.59
CA GLN A 223 -11.99 -2.27 14.06
C GLN A 223 -11.51 -2.49 12.62
N THR A 224 -11.75 -3.68 12.04
CA THR A 224 -11.45 -3.96 10.65
C THR A 224 -12.53 -3.34 9.78
N LEU A 225 -12.16 -2.39 8.93
CA LEU A 225 -13.08 -1.76 7.98
C LEU A 225 -13.00 -2.42 6.60
N PRO A 226 -14.06 -2.32 5.78
CA PRO A 226 -14.01 -2.76 4.39
C PRO A 226 -13.03 -1.93 3.56
N ALA A 227 -12.62 -2.48 2.42
CA ALA A 227 -11.75 -1.79 1.46
C ALA A 227 -12.31 -0.43 1.02
N SER A 228 -13.64 -0.32 0.88
CA SER A 228 -14.34 0.91 0.49
C SER A 228 -14.03 2.11 1.39
N ALA A 229 -13.76 1.89 2.69
CA ALA A 229 -13.38 2.96 3.61
C ALA A 229 -12.06 3.64 3.22
N VAL A 230 -11.13 2.91 2.61
CA VAL A 230 -9.89 3.46 2.04
C VAL A 230 -10.19 4.18 0.73
N VAL A 231 -11.04 3.59 -0.11
CA VAL A 231 -11.41 4.14 -1.42
C VAL A 231 -12.15 5.48 -1.29
N GLU A 232 -12.99 5.66 -0.28
CA GLU A 232 -13.61 6.95 0.02
C GLU A 232 -12.57 8.05 0.28
N LYS A 233 -11.47 7.73 0.99
CA LYS A 233 -10.37 8.68 1.21
C LYS A 233 -9.60 8.94 -0.08
N LEU A 234 -9.40 7.91 -0.90
CA LEU A 234 -8.79 8.03 -2.22
C LEU A 234 -9.60 8.97 -3.11
N ILE A 235 -10.92 8.75 -3.24
CA ILE A 235 -11.83 9.60 -4.01
C ILE A 235 -11.71 11.06 -3.56
N HIS A 236 -11.73 11.32 -2.24
CA HIS A 236 -11.52 12.67 -1.74
C HIS A 236 -10.13 13.23 -2.11
N ALA A 237 -9.07 12.42 -2.05
CA ALA A 237 -7.72 12.87 -2.43
C ALA A 237 -7.61 13.20 -3.93
N LEU A 238 -8.39 12.52 -4.77
CA LEU A 238 -8.43 12.74 -6.22
C LEU A 238 -9.28 13.96 -6.59
N GLU A 239 -10.52 14.04 -6.07
CA GLU A 239 -11.53 15.01 -6.50
C GLU A 239 -11.45 16.36 -5.76
N SER A 240 -10.81 16.41 -4.59
CA SER A 240 -10.69 17.66 -3.83
C SER A 240 -9.77 18.67 -4.54
N THR A 241 -10.19 19.94 -4.53
CA THR A 241 -9.34 21.06 -4.94
C THR A 241 -8.17 21.29 -3.98
N ARG A 242 -8.35 20.93 -2.70
CA ARG A 242 -7.35 21.05 -1.63
C ARG A 242 -7.24 19.72 -0.88
N PRO A 243 -6.65 18.67 -1.51
CA PRO A 243 -6.50 17.39 -0.86
C PRO A 243 -5.61 17.52 0.38
N LYS A 244 -5.92 16.75 1.42
CA LYS A 244 -5.12 16.69 2.64
C LYS A 244 -3.80 15.96 2.37
N ALA A 245 -2.75 16.33 3.10
CA ALA A 245 -1.48 15.59 3.05
C ALA A 245 -1.63 14.14 3.56
N ARG A 246 -2.51 13.92 4.53
CA ARG A 246 -2.71 12.63 5.22
C ARG A 246 -4.19 12.32 5.43
N TYR A 247 -4.56 11.06 5.22
CA TYR A 247 -5.90 10.53 5.41
C TYR A 247 -5.85 9.28 6.31
N TYR A 248 -6.23 9.45 7.58
CA TYR A 248 -6.42 8.33 8.50
C TYR A 248 -7.77 7.65 8.22
N VAL A 249 -7.78 6.32 8.21
CA VAL A 249 -8.98 5.54 7.84
C VAL A 249 -9.67 4.95 9.06
N THR A 250 -8.97 4.15 9.85
CA THR A 250 -9.58 3.37 10.95
C THR A 250 -9.32 4.02 12.31
N LEU A 251 -10.19 3.74 13.30
CA LEU A 251 -10.03 4.24 14.67
C LEU A 251 -8.64 3.93 15.27
N PRO A 252 -8.04 2.74 15.08
CA PRO A 252 -6.67 2.47 15.48
C PRO A 252 -5.64 3.44 14.92
N THR A 253 -5.77 3.88 13.66
CA THR A 253 -4.85 4.87 13.08
C THR A 253 -4.96 6.21 13.81
N TYR A 254 -6.18 6.71 14.03
CA TYR A 254 -6.38 7.96 14.78
C TYR A 254 -5.77 7.89 16.18
N GLY A 255 -5.99 6.77 16.89
CA GLY A 255 -5.38 6.53 18.20
C GLY A 255 -3.85 6.49 18.14
N ALA A 256 -3.27 5.80 17.16
CA ALA A 256 -1.82 5.69 16.99
C ALA A 256 -1.16 7.06 16.74
N VAL A 257 -1.78 7.93 15.95
CA VAL A 257 -1.31 9.30 15.71
C VAL A 257 -1.25 10.10 17.02
N ILE A 258 -2.33 10.05 17.80
CA ILE A 258 -2.41 10.75 19.09
C ILE A 258 -1.35 10.21 20.05
N MET A 259 -1.25 8.89 20.17
CA MET A 259 -0.28 8.24 21.05
C MET A 259 1.16 8.57 20.66
N ARG A 260 1.53 8.48 19.37
CA ARG A 260 2.87 8.82 18.89
C ARG A 260 3.26 10.25 19.20
N ARG A 261 2.30 11.18 19.18
CA ARG A 261 2.53 12.60 19.42
C ARG A 261 2.63 12.96 20.91
N LEU A 262 1.93 12.23 21.77
CA LEU A 262 1.77 12.59 23.19
C LEU A 262 2.55 11.69 24.14
N LEU A 263 2.73 10.41 23.82
CA LEU A 263 3.34 9.44 24.72
C LEU A 263 4.87 9.39 24.54
N PRO A 264 5.64 9.33 25.64
CA PRO A 264 7.03 8.88 25.59
C PRO A 264 7.14 7.48 24.99
N THR A 265 8.28 7.18 24.36
CA THR A 265 8.54 5.89 23.69
C THR A 265 8.25 4.69 24.59
N CYS A 266 8.59 4.75 25.88
CA CYS A 266 8.35 3.63 26.81
C CYS A 266 6.87 3.30 27.00
N LEU A 267 5.99 4.30 27.06
CA LEU A 267 4.55 4.10 27.19
C LEU A 267 3.95 3.63 25.86
N LEU A 268 4.40 4.21 24.75
CA LEU A 268 3.98 3.76 23.42
C LEU A 268 4.35 2.29 23.20
N ASP A 269 5.58 1.90 23.50
CA ASP A 269 6.06 0.52 23.38
C ASP A 269 5.26 -0.43 24.27
N TRP A 270 4.90 -0.01 25.50
CA TRP A 270 4.07 -0.81 26.39
C TRP A 270 2.69 -1.09 25.81
N VAL A 271 2.06 -0.10 25.16
CA VAL A 271 0.78 -0.29 24.46
C VAL A 271 0.98 -1.21 23.24
N MET A 272 2.00 -0.95 22.44
CA MET A 272 2.22 -1.68 21.17
C MET A 272 2.61 -3.15 21.37
N ARG A 273 3.30 -3.49 22.46
CA ARG A 273 3.62 -4.89 22.81
C ARG A 273 2.38 -5.75 23.05
N ARG A 274 1.23 -5.15 23.32
CA ARG A 274 -0.05 -5.85 23.55
C ARG A 274 -0.85 -6.13 22.28
N GLN A 275 -0.42 -5.63 21.13
CA GLN A 275 -1.09 -5.84 19.83
C GLN A 275 -0.89 -7.25 19.25
N GLY A 276 -0.19 -8.14 19.99
CA GLY A 276 0.06 -9.53 19.62
C GLY A 276 1.11 -9.70 18.51
N ALA A 277 1.48 -10.95 18.27
CA ALA A 277 2.33 -11.37 17.16
C ALA A 277 1.56 -11.49 15.83
#